data_AF-A0A4Y5YBI5-F1
#
_entry.id   AF-A0A4Y5YBI5-F1
#
_cell.length_a   1.000
_cell.length_b   1.000
_cell.length_c   1.000
_cell.angle_alpha   90.00
_cell.angle_beta   90.00
_cell.angle_gamma   90.00
#
_symmetry.space_group_name_H-M   'P 1'
#
loop_
_entity.id
_entity.type
_entity.pdbx_description
1 polymer ?
#
loop_
_entity_poly.entity_id
_entity_poly.type
_entity_poly.pdbx_seq_one_letter_code
_entity_poly.pdbx_strand_id
1 'polypeptide(L)'
;MDKLQCEIIECYAKGAFNFEGNYFTSVDLSKEKFNILFPIDIYPSSDFTDGIGTVDIEDINFIFKDFHTLIEYIEYNDLKIIGNSYNKVILDSDGIIELGEFAQHYKEWIQIFDEIADHQYPVNDLSSGRNYIFIEKNDDKNSTVLSMNIDNVSEKDIYKLIKSISSPKLLLKSCLQKDAHQGEKRATLKSSLLKMIRNKNISLIEILSLGETLLNTFHKNYETYLRSFSFEDFIKDLEDDVGDFISKVEEQIQGFYVQALAVPGAVILASAFRGADKGISVALLFSTVLALTIVFSSLKSKTKFITRVADNTLTKLSIYKKRTADIKNTFAQQTILEKINAAIKSVEDTAEDCKREIQKLKNFIIVLVSTYVIVAILFEKI
;
A
#
# COMPACT_ATOMS: atom_id res chain seq x y z
N MET A 1 -4.50 29.85 -30.32
CA MET A 1 -5.75 30.62 -30.43
C MET A 1 -5.87 31.10 -31.86
N ASP A 2 -6.95 30.74 -32.53
CA ASP A 2 -7.17 31.14 -33.91
C ASP A 2 -7.39 32.66 -33.95
N LYS A 3 -6.81 33.36 -34.93
CA LYS A 3 -6.89 34.83 -35.01
C LYS A 3 -8.35 35.30 -35.04
N LEU A 4 -9.19 34.51 -35.70
CA LEU A 4 -10.63 34.68 -35.82
C LEU A 4 -11.33 34.69 -34.45
N GLN A 5 -11.00 33.73 -33.59
CA GLN A 5 -11.59 33.60 -32.25
C GLN A 5 -11.27 34.80 -31.37
N CYS A 6 -10.04 35.31 -31.41
CA CYS A 6 -9.67 36.54 -30.71
C CYS A 6 -10.53 37.73 -31.17
N GLU A 7 -10.70 37.87 -32.49
CA GLU A 7 -11.50 38.97 -33.06
C GLU A 7 -12.98 38.85 -32.66
N ILE A 8 -13.56 37.65 -32.63
CA ILE A 8 -14.94 37.42 -32.18
C ILE A 8 -15.10 37.78 -30.71
N ILE A 9 -14.18 37.34 -29.84
CA ILE A 9 -14.21 37.67 -28.40
C ILE A 9 -14.04 39.18 -28.17
N GLU A 10 -13.19 39.86 -28.94
CA GLU A 10 -13.05 41.31 -28.86
C GLU A 10 -14.31 42.05 -29.33
N CYS A 11 -14.98 41.56 -30.37
CA CYS A 11 -16.25 42.11 -30.84
C CYS A 11 -17.35 41.91 -29.80
N TYR A 12 -17.43 40.74 -29.16
CA TYR A 12 -18.34 40.49 -28.05
C TYR A 12 -18.07 41.44 -26.87
N ALA A 13 -16.81 41.62 -26.49
CA ALA A 13 -16.42 42.55 -25.42
C ALA A 13 -16.80 44.02 -25.70
N LYS A 14 -16.93 44.39 -26.99
CA LYS A 14 -17.38 45.72 -27.45
C LYS A 14 -18.91 45.83 -27.57
N GLY A 15 -19.66 44.77 -27.27
CA GLY A 15 -21.11 44.73 -27.37
C GLY A 15 -21.65 44.53 -28.79
N ALA A 16 -20.81 44.06 -29.72
CA ALA A 16 -21.22 43.83 -31.11
C ALA A 16 -21.95 42.50 -31.32
N PHE A 17 -22.14 41.72 -30.25
CA PHE A 17 -22.89 40.46 -30.26
C PHE A 17 -23.68 40.28 -28.96
N ASN A 18 -24.83 39.61 -29.04
CA ASN A 18 -25.69 39.23 -27.92
C ASN A 18 -26.18 37.77 -28.08
N PHE A 19 -26.67 37.20 -26.99
CA PHE A 19 -27.32 35.90 -27.00
C PHE A 19 -28.83 36.06 -27.22
N GLU A 20 -29.36 35.38 -28.23
CA GLU A 20 -30.80 35.33 -28.53
C GLU A 20 -31.25 33.87 -28.64
N GLY A 21 -31.61 33.29 -27.50
CA GLY A 21 -31.98 31.87 -27.42
C GLY A 21 -30.76 30.98 -27.68
N ASN A 22 -30.78 30.24 -28.79
CA ASN A 22 -29.67 29.37 -29.18
C ASN A 22 -28.70 30.03 -30.17
N TYR A 23 -28.91 31.30 -30.49
CA TYR A 23 -28.12 32.01 -31.51
C TYR A 23 -27.21 33.05 -30.89
N PHE A 24 -26.02 33.16 -31.46
CA PHE A 24 -25.10 34.26 -31.25
C PHE A 24 -25.36 35.31 -32.32
N THR A 25 -26.00 36.41 -31.92
CA THR A 25 -26.59 37.39 -32.81
C THR A 25 -25.74 38.66 -32.85
N SER A 26 -25.53 39.23 -34.03
CA SER A 26 -24.74 40.45 -34.21
C SER A 26 -25.57 41.71 -33.92
N VAL A 27 -24.97 42.69 -33.26
CA VAL A 27 -25.54 44.02 -33.04
C VAL A 27 -24.72 45.04 -33.82
N ASP A 28 -25.37 45.78 -34.72
CA ASP A 28 -24.77 46.85 -35.54
C ASP A 28 -23.50 46.44 -36.32
N LEU A 29 -23.45 45.20 -36.81
CA LEU A 29 -22.32 44.66 -37.57
C LEU A 29 -22.63 44.59 -39.08
N SER A 30 -21.70 45.01 -39.94
CA SER A 30 -21.90 44.89 -41.39
C SER A 30 -21.82 43.44 -41.85
N LYS A 31 -22.58 43.08 -42.90
CA LYS A 31 -22.57 41.74 -43.51
C LYS A 31 -21.16 41.27 -43.89
N GLU A 32 -20.33 42.16 -44.42
CA GLU A 32 -18.94 41.87 -44.79
C GLU A 32 -18.10 41.49 -43.55
N LYS A 33 -18.23 42.26 -42.46
CA LYS A 33 -17.54 41.99 -41.20
C LYS A 33 -18.03 40.69 -40.57
N PHE A 34 -19.34 40.46 -40.59
CA PHE A 34 -19.95 39.23 -40.08
C PHE A 34 -19.43 37.99 -40.83
N ASN A 35 -19.48 38.00 -42.16
CA ASN A 35 -19.02 36.88 -42.98
C ASN A 35 -17.50 36.60 -42.86
N ILE A 36 -16.70 37.61 -42.50
CA ILE A 36 -15.28 37.43 -42.18
C ILE A 36 -15.13 36.72 -40.83
N LEU A 37 -15.93 37.08 -39.83
CA LEU A 37 -15.88 36.48 -38.50
C LEU A 37 -16.51 35.07 -38.47
N PHE A 38 -17.56 34.85 -39.25
CA PHE A 38 -18.29 33.59 -39.34
C PHE A 38 -18.43 33.15 -40.81
N PRO A 39 -17.34 32.70 -41.45
CA PRO A 39 -17.41 32.17 -42.80
C PRO A 39 -18.24 30.89 -42.83
N ILE A 40 -19.17 30.79 -43.79
CA ILE A 40 -20.14 29.68 -43.89
C ILE A 40 -19.49 28.30 -44.07
N ASP A 41 -18.27 28.27 -44.62
CA ASP A 41 -17.49 27.05 -44.80
C ASP A 41 -16.99 26.46 -43.46
N ILE A 42 -16.91 27.30 -42.42
CA ILE A 42 -16.48 26.92 -41.06
C ILE A 42 -17.69 26.83 -40.12
N TYR A 43 -18.67 27.73 -40.27
CA TYR A 43 -19.88 27.82 -39.46
C TYR A 43 -21.12 27.68 -40.34
N PRO A 44 -21.60 26.45 -40.60
CA PRO A 44 -22.69 26.18 -41.54
C PRO A 44 -24.02 26.86 -41.18
N SER A 45 -24.30 27.08 -39.89
CA SER A 45 -25.48 27.81 -39.41
C SER A 45 -25.38 29.33 -39.54
N SER A 46 -24.28 29.86 -40.07
CA SER A 46 -24.12 31.30 -40.26
C SER A 46 -25.10 31.83 -41.30
N ASP A 47 -25.98 32.74 -40.87
CA ASP A 47 -26.93 33.43 -41.71
C ASP A 47 -26.88 34.95 -41.44
N PHE A 48 -27.19 35.75 -42.46
CA PHE A 48 -27.27 37.20 -42.34
C PHE A 48 -28.50 37.72 -43.10
N THR A 49 -29.55 38.03 -42.34
CA THR A 49 -30.86 38.48 -42.83
C THR A 49 -31.28 39.77 -42.14
N ASP A 50 -31.90 40.68 -42.88
CA ASP A 50 -32.48 41.93 -42.34
C ASP A 50 -31.53 42.80 -41.49
N GLY A 51 -30.24 42.78 -41.82
CA GLY A 51 -29.21 43.56 -41.12
C GLY A 51 -28.66 42.90 -39.86
N ILE A 52 -29.06 41.67 -39.57
CA ILE A 52 -28.67 40.91 -38.39
C ILE A 52 -28.00 39.61 -38.85
N GLY A 53 -26.80 39.34 -38.35
CA GLY A 53 -26.11 38.07 -38.50
C GLY A 53 -26.37 37.16 -37.31
N THR A 54 -26.64 35.89 -37.56
CA THR A 54 -26.89 34.86 -36.54
C THR A 54 -26.07 33.62 -36.82
N VAL A 55 -25.55 32.99 -35.77
CA VAL A 55 -24.89 31.68 -35.84
C VAL A 55 -25.39 30.83 -34.69
N ASP A 56 -25.66 29.55 -34.92
CA ASP A 56 -26.01 28.63 -33.83
C ASP A 56 -24.81 28.45 -32.90
N ILE A 57 -25.04 28.53 -31.59
CA ILE A 57 -24.01 28.33 -30.57
C ILE A 57 -23.42 26.92 -30.68
N GLU A 58 -24.20 25.92 -31.11
CA GLU A 58 -23.73 24.54 -31.27
C GLU A 58 -22.62 24.40 -32.35
N ASP A 59 -22.60 25.30 -33.33
CA ASP A 59 -21.55 25.36 -34.35
C ASP A 59 -20.27 26.08 -33.85
N ILE A 60 -20.32 26.75 -32.70
CA ILE A 60 -19.22 27.56 -32.17
C ILE A 60 -18.57 26.90 -30.95
N ASN A 61 -17.41 26.31 -31.16
CA ASN A 61 -16.69 25.53 -30.15
C ASN A 61 -16.00 26.31 -29.01
N PHE A 62 -16.26 27.61 -28.86
CA PHE A 62 -15.73 28.46 -27.77
C PHE A 62 -16.80 29.35 -27.12
N ILE A 63 -18.07 29.16 -27.49
CA ILE A 63 -19.22 29.84 -26.93
C ILE A 63 -20.13 28.76 -26.34
N PHE A 64 -20.54 28.91 -25.09
CA PHE A 64 -21.35 27.92 -24.39
C PHE A 64 -22.50 28.60 -23.65
N LYS A 65 -23.60 27.89 -23.44
CA LYS A 65 -24.76 28.42 -22.72
C LYS A 65 -24.46 28.57 -21.23
N ASP A 66 -23.76 27.59 -20.67
CA ASP A 66 -23.48 27.50 -19.24
C ASP A 66 -22.16 26.75 -18.98
N PHE A 67 -21.81 26.60 -17.70
CA PHE A 67 -20.63 25.84 -17.30
C PHE A 67 -20.75 24.33 -17.58
N HIS A 68 -21.95 23.76 -17.62
CA HIS A 68 -22.15 22.32 -17.83
C HIS A 68 -21.81 21.93 -19.27
N THR A 69 -22.37 22.66 -20.23
CA THR A 69 -22.09 22.53 -21.66
C THR A 69 -20.60 22.72 -22.00
N LEU A 70 -19.91 23.62 -21.29
CA LEU A 70 -18.45 23.77 -21.40
C LEU A 70 -17.71 22.49 -20.94
N ILE A 71 -18.07 21.92 -19.78
CA ILE A 71 -17.40 20.73 -19.26
C ILE A 71 -17.69 19.51 -20.15
N GLU A 72 -18.93 19.33 -20.59
CA GLU A 72 -19.29 18.28 -21.55
C GLU A 72 -18.45 18.40 -22.82
N TYR A 73 -18.34 19.60 -23.37
CA TYR A 73 -17.50 19.84 -24.55
C TYR A 73 -16.04 19.45 -24.28
N ILE A 74 -15.48 19.83 -23.12
CA ILE A 74 -14.12 19.42 -22.74
C ILE A 74 -14.02 17.90 -22.69
N GLU A 75 -14.99 17.21 -22.10
CA GLU A 75 -15.00 15.75 -21.95
C GLU A 75 -15.04 14.97 -23.28
N TYR A 76 -15.86 15.40 -24.23
CA TYR A 76 -16.06 14.71 -25.52
C TYR A 76 -14.95 14.96 -26.54
N ASN A 77 -14.32 16.13 -26.49
CA ASN A 77 -13.29 16.49 -27.46
C ASN A 77 -11.94 15.90 -27.08
N ASP A 78 -10.98 15.89 -28.00
CA ASP A 78 -9.64 15.33 -27.75
C ASP A 78 -8.68 16.38 -27.16
N LEU A 79 -7.71 15.98 -26.32
CA LEU A 79 -6.72 16.91 -25.71
C LEU A 79 -5.96 17.75 -26.75
N LYS A 80 -5.71 17.16 -27.93
CA LYS A 80 -4.99 17.80 -29.03
C LYS A 80 -5.77 18.96 -29.67
N ILE A 81 -7.09 18.91 -29.61
CA ILE A 81 -7.98 19.97 -30.13
C ILE A 81 -7.98 21.15 -29.14
N ILE A 82 -7.91 20.86 -27.85
CA ILE A 82 -7.99 21.84 -26.77
C ILE A 82 -6.66 22.60 -26.55
N GLY A 83 -5.52 21.97 -26.87
CA GLY A 83 -4.19 22.56 -26.67
C GLY A 83 -3.99 23.92 -27.36
N ASN A 84 -3.73 24.96 -26.56
CA ASN A 84 -3.42 26.35 -26.94
C ASN A 84 -4.52 27.20 -27.61
N SER A 85 -5.72 26.66 -27.86
CA SER A 85 -6.75 27.39 -28.60
C SER A 85 -7.84 28.02 -27.72
N TYR A 86 -8.11 27.50 -26.53
CA TYR A 86 -9.26 27.93 -25.72
C TYR A 86 -8.86 28.55 -24.37
N ASN A 87 -7.95 29.53 -24.38
CA ASN A 87 -7.64 30.27 -23.16
C ASN A 87 -8.81 31.12 -22.66
N LYS A 88 -9.71 31.51 -23.57
CA LYS A 88 -10.91 32.31 -23.28
C LYS A 88 -12.12 31.73 -24.00
N VAL A 89 -13.22 31.65 -23.28
CA VAL A 89 -14.54 31.22 -23.80
C VAL A 89 -15.59 32.24 -23.41
N ILE A 90 -16.71 32.26 -24.12
CA ILE A 90 -17.85 33.10 -23.79
C ILE A 90 -18.96 32.20 -23.22
N LEU A 91 -19.48 32.56 -22.05
CA LEU A 91 -20.69 32.00 -21.48
C LEU A 91 -21.82 33.02 -21.60
N ASP A 92 -23.03 32.56 -21.92
CA ASP A 92 -24.23 33.42 -21.95
C ASP A 92 -24.47 34.10 -20.60
N SER A 93 -24.41 33.31 -19.52
CA SER A 93 -24.66 33.76 -18.15
C SER A 93 -23.56 34.66 -17.55
N ASP A 94 -22.30 34.43 -17.91
CA ASP A 94 -21.14 34.98 -17.19
C ASP A 94 -20.15 35.75 -18.06
N GLY A 95 -20.41 35.84 -19.37
CA GLY A 95 -19.56 36.53 -20.33
C GLY A 95 -18.22 35.83 -20.56
N ILE A 96 -17.14 36.60 -20.66
CA ILE A 96 -15.82 36.05 -21.02
C ILE A 96 -15.17 35.38 -19.80
N ILE A 97 -14.91 34.07 -19.90
CA ILE A 97 -14.21 33.27 -18.89
C ILE A 97 -12.81 32.92 -19.38
N GLU A 98 -11.81 33.12 -18.52
CA GLU A 98 -10.44 32.65 -18.76
C GLU A 98 -10.27 31.24 -18.18
N LEU A 99 -10.00 30.27 -19.07
CA LEU A 99 -9.81 28.86 -18.69
C LEU A 99 -8.35 28.55 -18.34
N GLY A 100 -7.39 29.26 -18.93
CA GLY A 100 -5.97 28.95 -18.76
C GLY A 100 -5.66 27.47 -19.06
N GLU A 101 -5.04 26.77 -18.10
CA GLU A 101 -4.73 25.34 -18.21
C GLU A 101 -5.86 24.41 -17.69
N PHE A 102 -7.05 24.95 -17.37
CA PHE A 102 -8.13 24.20 -16.73
C PHE A 102 -8.50 22.92 -17.48
N ALA A 103 -8.80 23.04 -18.78
CA ALA A 103 -9.25 21.90 -19.58
C ALA A 103 -8.19 20.79 -19.68
N GLN A 104 -6.91 21.16 -19.69
CA GLN A 104 -5.81 20.21 -19.64
C GLN A 104 -5.75 19.50 -18.28
N HIS A 105 -5.72 20.27 -17.18
CA HIS A 105 -5.66 19.68 -15.84
C HIS A 105 -6.86 18.80 -15.53
N TYR A 106 -8.05 19.21 -15.95
CA TYR A 106 -9.28 18.44 -15.79
C TYR A 106 -9.18 17.08 -16.47
N LYS A 107 -8.74 17.03 -17.73
CA LYS A 107 -8.56 15.76 -18.44
C LYS A 107 -7.47 14.87 -17.87
N GLU A 108 -6.35 15.46 -17.46
CA GLU A 108 -5.28 14.70 -16.80
C GLU A 108 -5.79 14.06 -15.49
N TRP A 109 -6.71 14.72 -14.77
CA TRP A 109 -7.37 14.15 -13.61
C TRP A 109 -8.32 13.01 -13.95
N ILE A 110 -9.17 13.19 -14.97
CA ILE A 110 -10.04 12.13 -15.48
C ILE A 110 -9.21 10.90 -15.86
N GLN A 111 -8.09 11.11 -16.57
CA GLN A 111 -7.17 10.03 -16.93
C GLN A 111 -6.59 9.31 -15.72
N ILE A 112 -6.27 10.01 -14.62
CA ILE A 112 -5.86 9.35 -13.38
C ILE A 112 -6.97 8.42 -12.90
N PHE A 113 -8.21 8.92 -12.78
CA PHE A 113 -9.33 8.11 -12.29
C PHE A 113 -9.62 6.91 -13.17
N ASP A 114 -9.52 7.06 -14.49
CA ASP A 114 -9.65 5.95 -15.44
C ASP A 114 -8.61 4.84 -15.17
N GLU A 115 -7.39 5.21 -14.80
CA GLU A 115 -6.29 4.26 -14.60
C GLU A 115 -6.27 3.57 -13.24
N ILE A 116 -6.90 4.18 -12.22
CA ILE A 116 -6.91 3.65 -10.85
C ILE A 116 -8.25 3.07 -10.40
N ALA A 117 -9.36 3.36 -11.10
CA ALA A 117 -10.67 2.78 -10.79
C ALA A 117 -10.72 1.29 -11.12
N ASP A 118 -11.46 0.51 -10.32
CA ASP A 118 -11.64 -0.92 -10.59
C ASP A 118 -12.75 -1.14 -11.63
N HIS A 119 -13.80 -0.31 -11.60
CA HIS A 119 -14.86 -0.29 -12.61
C HIS A 119 -15.24 1.16 -12.94
N GLN A 120 -15.65 1.37 -14.19
CA GLN A 120 -16.10 2.64 -14.69
C GLN A 120 -17.46 2.44 -15.36
N TYR A 121 -18.39 3.34 -15.08
CA TYR A 121 -19.61 3.45 -15.86
C TYR A 121 -19.54 4.77 -16.65
N PRO A 122 -19.28 4.70 -17.96
CA PRO A 122 -19.23 5.89 -18.79
C PRO A 122 -20.62 6.52 -18.90
N VAL A 123 -20.64 7.81 -19.22
CA VAL A 123 -21.85 8.53 -19.63
C VAL A 123 -22.47 7.78 -20.82
N ASN A 124 -23.76 7.48 -20.72
CA ASN A 124 -24.56 6.84 -21.76
C ASN A 124 -25.92 7.54 -21.83
N ASP A 125 -26.73 7.27 -22.85
CA ASP A 125 -28.03 7.96 -23.08
C ASP A 125 -29.01 7.94 -21.87
N LEU A 126 -28.73 7.14 -20.83
CA LEU A 126 -29.52 6.96 -19.62
C LEU A 126 -28.86 7.51 -18.34
N SER A 127 -27.57 7.86 -18.37
CA SER A 127 -26.86 8.40 -17.20
C SER A 127 -25.93 9.52 -17.60
N SER A 128 -26.17 10.70 -17.04
CA SER A 128 -25.41 11.91 -17.34
C SER A 128 -24.16 12.11 -16.46
N GLY A 129 -23.85 11.14 -15.59
CA GLY A 129 -22.70 11.21 -14.69
C GLY A 129 -21.74 10.04 -14.83
N ARG A 130 -20.43 10.31 -14.84
CA ARG A 130 -19.39 9.27 -14.74
C ARG A 130 -19.35 8.71 -13.33
N ASN A 131 -19.41 7.38 -13.21
CA ASN A 131 -19.24 6.72 -11.93
C ASN A 131 -17.95 5.90 -11.92
N TYR A 132 -17.10 6.17 -10.94
CA TYR A 132 -15.87 5.44 -10.67
C TYR A 132 -16.07 4.58 -9.42
N ILE A 133 -15.92 3.28 -9.56
CA ILE A 133 -16.00 2.35 -8.43
C ILE A 133 -14.61 1.92 -8.03
N PHE A 134 -14.31 2.12 -6.74
CA PHE A 134 -13.07 1.73 -6.11
C PHE A 134 -13.37 0.68 -5.04
N ILE A 135 -12.77 -0.49 -5.19
CA ILE A 135 -12.89 -1.61 -4.28
C ILE A 135 -11.60 -1.71 -3.47
N GLU A 136 -11.72 -1.60 -2.15
CA GLU A 136 -10.61 -1.81 -1.22
C GLU A 136 -10.69 -3.23 -0.66
N LYS A 137 -9.66 -4.04 -0.92
CA LYS A 137 -9.52 -5.38 -0.35
C LYS A 137 -8.89 -5.28 1.05
N ASN A 138 -9.67 -4.84 2.04
CA ASN A 138 -9.38 -5.09 3.46
C ASN A 138 -10.46 -6.04 4.02
N ASP A 139 -10.27 -6.55 5.25
CA ASP A 139 -11.09 -7.59 5.90
C ASP A 139 -12.62 -7.40 5.78
N ASP A 140 -13.11 -6.16 5.63
CA ASP A 140 -14.54 -5.83 5.51
C ASP A 140 -15.10 -5.76 4.06
N LYS A 141 -14.27 -5.93 3.00
CA LYS A 141 -14.71 -5.84 1.58
C LYS A 141 -15.59 -4.63 1.24
N ASN A 142 -15.24 -3.44 1.74
CA ASN A 142 -16.03 -2.23 1.46
C ASN A 142 -15.71 -1.65 0.07
N SER A 143 -16.76 -1.33 -0.69
CA SER A 143 -16.68 -0.61 -1.96
C SER A 143 -16.98 0.88 -1.75
N THR A 144 -16.10 1.76 -2.25
CA THR A 144 -16.36 3.20 -2.32
C THR A 144 -16.76 3.54 -3.76
N VAL A 145 -17.98 4.03 -3.94
CA VAL A 145 -18.45 4.55 -5.22
C VAL A 145 -18.25 6.06 -5.23
N LEU A 146 -17.48 6.56 -6.19
CA LEU A 146 -17.37 7.99 -6.45
C LEU A 146 -18.15 8.32 -7.72
N SER A 147 -19.18 9.13 -7.55
CA SER A 147 -19.95 9.67 -8.66
C SER A 147 -19.47 11.07 -8.98
N MET A 148 -19.16 11.31 -10.26
CA MET A 148 -19.00 12.63 -10.83
C MET A 148 -20.17 12.84 -11.78
N ASN A 149 -21.22 13.48 -11.28
CA ASN A 149 -22.29 14.00 -12.11
C ASN A 149 -22.15 15.51 -12.15
N ILE A 150 -21.74 16.04 -13.30
CA ILE A 150 -21.48 17.47 -13.48
C ILE A 150 -22.79 18.25 -13.47
N ASP A 151 -23.89 17.71 -14.02
CA ASP A 151 -25.22 18.34 -14.03
C ASP A 151 -25.78 18.65 -12.64
N ASN A 152 -25.36 17.87 -11.64
CA ASN A 152 -25.78 18.04 -10.25
C ASN A 152 -24.88 19.02 -9.46
N VAL A 153 -23.87 19.61 -10.11
CA VAL A 153 -22.93 20.55 -9.50
C VAL A 153 -23.44 21.96 -9.70
N SER A 154 -23.37 22.80 -8.67
CA SER A 154 -23.73 24.20 -8.86
C SER A 154 -22.73 24.90 -9.79
N GLU A 155 -23.21 25.78 -10.67
CA GLU A 155 -22.35 26.60 -11.55
C GLU A 155 -21.26 27.35 -10.76
N LYS A 156 -21.60 27.80 -9.54
CA LYS A 156 -20.67 28.45 -8.62
C LYS A 156 -19.50 27.55 -8.23
N ASP A 157 -19.75 26.26 -8.01
CA ASP A 157 -18.71 25.29 -7.67
C ASP A 157 -17.84 24.96 -8.89
N ILE A 158 -18.44 24.88 -10.09
CA ILE A 158 -17.68 24.71 -11.35
C ILE A 158 -16.78 25.91 -11.59
N TYR A 159 -17.29 27.13 -11.42
CA TYR A 159 -16.49 28.35 -11.54
C TYR A 159 -15.33 28.39 -10.54
N LYS A 160 -15.59 27.97 -9.29
CA LYS A 160 -14.54 27.85 -8.28
C LYS A 160 -13.51 26.79 -8.67
N LEU A 161 -13.96 25.66 -9.23
CA LEU A 161 -13.07 24.60 -9.72
C LEU A 161 -12.18 25.11 -10.84
N ILE A 162 -12.72 25.85 -11.83
CA ILE A 162 -11.92 26.43 -12.93
C ILE A 162 -10.74 27.24 -12.40
N LYS A 163 -10.96 28.02 -11.34
CA LYS A 163 -9.92 28.84 -10.70
C LYS A 163 -8.98 28.08 -9.77
N SER A 164 -9.39 26.93 -9.24
CA SER A 164 -8.68 26.23 -8.16
C SER A 164 -8.19 24.84 -8.53
N ILE A 165 -8.43 24.40 -9.77
CA ILE A 165 -7.98 23.09 -10.22
C ILE A 165 -6.46 22.98 -10.07
N SER A 166 -6.04 21.90 -9.43
CA SER A 166 -4.63 21.61 -9.22
C SER A 166 -4.06 20.86 -10.43
N SER A 167 -2.78 21.07 -10.73
CA SER A 167 -2.10 20.35 -11.81
C SER A 167 -1.76 18.92 -11.37
N PRO A 168 -2.31 17.87 -12.01
CA PRO A 168 -2.00 16.49 -11.66
C PRO A 168 -0.78 15.94 -12.42
N LYS A 169 -0.09 16.74 -13.24
CA LYS A 169 1.02 16.31 -14.14
C LYS A 169 2.04 15.39 -13.46
N LEU A 170 2.50 15.74 -12.25
CA LEU A 170 3.47 14.93 -11.50
C LEU A 170 2.88 13.63 -10.97
N LEU A 171 1.62 13.67 -10.53
CA LEU A 171 0.88 12.50 -10.03
C LEU A 171 0.63 11.52 -11.18
N LEU A 172 0.14 12.03 -12.31
CA LEU A 172 -0.11 11.27 -13.53
C LEU A 172 1.19 10.63 -14.04
N LYS A 173 2.28 11.41 -14.13
CA LYS A 173 3.60 10.89 -14.53
C LYS A 173 4.07 9.77 -13.61
N SER A 174 3.87 9.91 -12.30
CA SER A 174 4.26 8.89 -11.32
C SER A 174 3.43 7.61 -11.46
N CYS A 175 2.13 7.74 -11.72
CA CYS A 175 1.19 6.63 -11.87
C CYS A 175 1.33 5.89 -13.21
N LEU A 176 1.62 6.60 -14.30
CA LEU A 176 1.74 6.05 -15.65
C LEU A 176 3.15 5.64 -16.05
N GLN A 177 4.13 5.81 -15.17
CA GLN A 177 5.49 5.35 -15.42
C GLN A 177 5.48 3.83 -15.62
N LYS A 178 5.84 3.40 -16.83
CA LYS A 178 5.99 1.97 -17.18
C LYS A 178 7.27 1.43 -16.57
N ASP A 179 7.19 0.99 -15.32
CA ASP A 179 8.24 0.26 -14.63
C ASP A 179 7.69 -0.97 -13.91
N ALA A 180 8.59 -1.76 -13.31
CA ALA A 180 8.23 -2.99 -12.61
C ALA A 180 7.26 -2.76 -11.42
N HIS A 181 7.13 -1.52 -10.93
CA HIS A 181 6.27 -1.16 -9.80
C HIS A 181 4.98 -0.46 -10.23
N GLN A 182 4.64 -0.48 -11.52
CA GLN A 182 3.48 0.26 -12.04
C GLN A 182 2.17 -0.18 -11.36
N GLY A 183 1.99 -1.49 -11.14
CA GLY A 183 0.80 -2.02 -10.47
C GLY A 183 0.68 -1.54 -9.02
N GLU A 184 1.79 -1.53 -8.30
CA GLU A 184 1.91 -1.13 -6.90
C GLU A 184 1.68 0.37 -6.74
N LYS A 185 2.22 1.19 -7.65
CA LYS A 185 1.99 2.63 -7.66
C LYS A 185 0.51 2.96 -7.87
N ARG A 186 -0.16 2.28 -8.82
CA ARG A 186 -1.61 2.43 -9.04
C ARG A 186 -2.41 2.04 -7.82
N ALA A 187 -2.10 0.88 -7.21
CA ALA A 187 -2.77 0.41 -6.00
C ALA A 187 -2.56 1.37 -4.82
N THR A 188 -1.34 1.88 -4.65
CA THR A 188 -1.01 2.85 -3.59
C THR A 188 -1.71 4.18 -3.80
N LEU A 189 -1.79 4.66 -5.04
CA LEU A 189 -2.53 5.88 -5.37
C LEU A 189 -4.02 5.71 -5.09
N LYS A 190 -4.62 4.59 -5.49
CA LYS A 190 -6.01 4.23 -5.18
C LYS A 190 -6.27 4.27 -3.67
N SER A 191 -5.46 3.58 -2.87
CA SER A 191 -5.62 3.58 -1.40
C SER A 191 -5.44 4.99 -0.80
N SER A 192 -4.50 5.77 -1.33
CA SER A 192 -4.27 7.16 -0.88
C SER A 192 -5.48 8.06 -1.13
N LEU A 193 -6.09 7.94 -2.32
CA LEU A 193 -7.32 8.63 -2.68
C LEU A 193 -8.46 8.23 -1.76
N LEU A 194 -8.72 6.94 -1.59
CA LEU A 194 -9.78 6.42 -0.72
C LEU A 194 -9.64 6.90 0.72
N LYS A 195 -8.42 6.90 1.25
CA LYS A 195 -8.13 7.39 2.60
C LYS A 195 -8.42 8.88 2.75
N MET A 196 -8.10 9.70 1.75
CA MET A 196 -8.44 11.12 1.77
C MET A 196 -9.95 11.35 1.80
N ILE A 197 -10.70 10.57 1.02
CA ILE A 197 -12.15 10.68 0.94
C ILE A 197 -12.81 10.27 2.26
N ARG A 198 -12.43 9.11 2.81
CA ARG A 198 -12.99 8.60 4.08
C ARG A 198 -12.72 9.53 5.25
N ASN A 199 -11.53 10.13 5.32
CA ASN A 199 -11.14 10.96 6.46
C ASN A 199 -11.80 12.34 6.49
N LYS A 200 -12.19 12.87 5.33
CA LYS A 200 -12.61 14.27 5.20
C LYS A 200 -13.98 14.44 4.53
N ASN A 201 -14.65 13.34 4.14
CA ASN A 201 -15.94 13.31 3.45
C ASN A 201 -16.00 14.29 2.26
N ILE A 202 -14.93 14.28 1.46
CA ILE A 202 -14.68 15.24 0.39
C ILE A 202 -15.40 14.81 -0.89
N SER A 203 -16.06 15.75 -1.57
CA SER A 203 -16.63 15.53 -2.91
C SER A 203 -15.53 15.33 -3.95
N LEU A 204 -15.81 14.62 -5.05
CA LEU A 204 -14.79 14.39 -6.07
C LEU A 204 -14.28 15.69 -6.72
N ILE A 205 -15.10 16.73 -6.77
CA ILE A 205 -14.74 18.07 -7.29
C ILE A 205 -13.72 18.75 -6.38
N GLU A 206 -13.89 18.64 -5.07
CA GLU A 206 -12.90 19.17 -4.13
C GLU A 206 -11.57 18.43 -4.25
N ILE A 207 -11.55 17.13 -4.59
CA ILE A 207 -10.30 16.37 -4.81
C ILE A 207 -9.48 16.96 -5.96
N LEU A 208 -10.13 17.42 -7.03
CA LEU A 208 -9.47 18.06 -8.18
C LEU A 208 -8.69 19.33 -7.78
N SER A 209 -9.09 19.99 -6.69
CA SER A 209 -8.37 21.14 -6.12
C SER A 209 -7.24 20.75 -5.15
N LEU A 210 -7.15 19.48 -4.73
CA LEU A 210 -6.25 18.99 -3.68
C LEU A 210 -5.09 18.12 -4.20
N GLY A 211 -4.70 18.28 -5.47
CA GLY A 211 -3.70 17.43 -6.13
C GLY A 211 -2.36 17.34 -5.45
N GLU A 212 -1.85 18.46 -4.93
CA GLU A 212 -0.59 18.46 -4.18
C GLU A 212 -0.70 17.66 -2.87
N THR A 213 -1.85 17.76 -2.20
CA THR A 213 -2.11 16.97 -0.98
C THR A 213 -2.18 15.48 -1.29
N LEU A 214 -2.84 15.10 -2.39
CA LEU A 214 -2.90 13.72 -2.84
C LEU A 214 -1.53 13.20 -3.25
N LEU A 215 -0.74 13.98 -3.97
CA LEU A 215 0.63 13.64 -4.37
C LEU A 215 1.54 13.39 -3.16
N ASN A 216 1.51 14.27 -2.17
CA ASN A 216 2.27 14.11 -0.93
C ASN A 216 1.83 12.86 -0.15
N THR A 217 0.51 12.61 -0.10
CA THR A 217 -0.04 11.42 0.55
C THR A 217 0.37 10.14 -0.18
N PHE A 218 0.30 10.14 -1.51
CA PHE A 218 0.76 9.06 -2.37
C PHE A 218 2.24 8.74 -2.15
N HIS A 219 3.12 9.74 -2.22
CA HIS A 219 4.55 9.52 -2.01
C HIS A 219 4.86 8.96 -0.62
N LYS A 220 4.20 9.47 0.42
CA LYS A 220 4.37 8.96 1.79
C LYS A 220 3.91 7.51 1.92
N ASN A 221 2.76 7.17 1.32
CA ASN A 221 2.23 5.81 1.35
C ASN A 221 3.08 4.86 0.50
N TYR A 222 3.58 5.31 -0.65
CA TYR A 222 4.46 4.53 -1.52
C TYR A 222 5.82 4.29 -0.88
N GLU A 223 6.40 5.31 -0.25
CA GLU A 223 7.61 5.15 0.57
C GLU A 223 7.37 4.17 1.73
N THR A 224 6.19 4.23 2.37
CA THR A 224 5.81 3.27 3.40
C THR A 224 5.73 1.86 2.83
N TYR A 225 5.09 1.66 1.68
CA TYR A 225 5.04 0.37 0.98
C TYR A 225 6.44 -0.18 0.67
N LEU A 226 7.33 0.65 0.11
CA LEU A 226 8.70 0.24 -0.19
C LEU A 226 9.48 -0.15 1.09
N ARG A 227 9.25 0.57 2.18
CA ARG A 227 9.83 0.22 3.49
C ARG A 227 9.18 -1.03 4.09
N SER A 228 7.88 -1.24 3.88
CA SER A 228 7.15 -2.45 4.29
C SER A 228 7.69 -3.69 3.57
N PHE A 229 8.08 -3.57 2.31
CA PHE A 229 8.73 -4.66 1.57
C PHE A 229 10.09 -5.02 2.19
N SER A 230 10.93 -4.03 2.49
CA SER A 230 12.17 -4.26 3.25
C SER A 230 11.93 -4.77 4.69
N PHE A 231 10.73 -4.54 5.21
CA PHE A 231 10.29 -5.00 6.52
C PHE A 231 9.84 -6.46 6.49
N GLU A 232 9.15 -6.92 5.45
CA GLU A 232 8.83 -8.34 5.28
C GLU A 232 10.10 -9.19 5.16
N ASP A 233 11.10 -8.72 4.40
CA ASP A 233 12.42 -9.36 4.34
C ASP A 233 13.09 -9.37 5.73
N PHE A 234 13.03 -8.26 6.46
CA PHE A 234 13.58 -8.18 7.82
C PHE A 234 12.87 -9.11 8.83
N ILE A 235 11.54 -9.22 8.75
CA ILE A 235 10.78 -10.15 9.60
C ILE A 235 11.13 -11.59 9.26
N LYS A 236 11.29 -11.90 7.97
CA LYS A 236 11.72 -13.22 7.53
C LYS A 236 13.11 -13.56 8.06
N ASP A 237 14.08 -12.65 7.95
CA ASP A 237 15.43 -12.84 8.51
C ASP A 237 15.39 -13.11 10.02
N LEU A 238 14.48 -12.42 10.74
CA LEU A 238 14.28 -12.61 12.17
C LEU A 238 13.64 -13.97 12.49
N GLU A 239 12.63 -14.39 11.72
CA GLU A 239 12.00 -15.71 11.85
C GLU A 239 12.98 -16.83 11.50
N ASP A 240 13.83 -16.64 10.49
CA ASP A 240 14.90 -17.56 10.11
C ASP A 240 15.96 -17.68 11.22
N ASP A 241 16.42 -16.56 11.82
CA ASP A 241 17.38 -16.57 12.94
C ASP A 241 16.81 -17.32 14.18
N VAL A 242 15.50 -17.18 14.45
CA VAL A 242 14.81 -17.91 15.55
C VAL A 242 14.64 -19.38 15.20
N GLY A 243 14.22 -19.69 13.97
CA GLY A 243 14.07 -21.07 13.47
C GLY A 243 15.40 -21.83 13.49
N ASP A 244 16.49 -21.17 13.12
CA ASP A 244 17.86 -21.68 13.20
C ASP A 244 18.27 -22.01 14.65
N PHE A 245 17.89 -21.16 15.60
CA PHE A 245 18.12 -21.40 17.03
C PHE A 245 17.35 -22.63 17.51
N ILE A 246 16.04 -22.70 17.23
CA ILE A 246 15.19 -23.81 17.63
C ILE A 246 15.73 -25.12 17.06
N SER A 247 16.02 -25.14 15.76
CA SER A 247 16.55 -26.33 15.06
C SER A 247 17.87 -26.81 15.68
N LYS A 248 18.82 -25.90 15.92
CA LYS A 248 20.11 -26.24 16.56
C LYS A 248 19.94 -26.75 17.98
N VAL A 249 18.97 -26.26 18.73
CA VAL A 249 18.72 -26.73 20.11
C VAL A 249 18.03 -28.10 20.09
N GLU A 250 17.00 -28.28 19.26
CA GLU A 250 16.27 -29.54 19.11
C GLU A 250 17.17 -30.69 18.66
N GLU A 251 18.01 -30.48 17.64
CA GLU A 251 18.98 -31.49 17.18
C GLU A 251 19.91 -31.94 18.32
N GLN A 252 20.37 -30.99 19.14
CA GLN A 252 21.28 -31.29 20.25
C GLN A 252 20.58 -32.01 21.41
N ILE A 253 19.29 -31.77 21.60
CA ILE A 253 18.47 -32.41 22.63
C ILE A 253 18.06 -33.82 22.20
N GLN A 254 17.51 -33.99 21.01
CA GLN A 254 17.07 -35.29 20.48
C GLN A 254 18.23 -36.28 20.39
N GLY A 255 19.35 -35.87 19.81
CA GLY A 255 20.54 -36.72 19.72
C GLY A 255 21.11 -37.11 21.09
N PHE A 256 20.87 -36.29 22.11
CA PHE A 256 21.40 -36.52 23.45
C PHE A 256 20.49 -37.38 24.34
N TYR A 257 19.16 -37.27 24.25
CA TYR A 257 18.22 -38.11 25.02
C TYR A 257 18.53 -39.60 24.87
N VAL A 258 18.81 -40.03 23.63
CA VAL A 258 19.17 -41.41 23.31
C VAL A 258 20.48 -41.81 23.98
N GLN A 259 21.51 -40.96 23.90
CA GLN A 259 22.83 -41.24 24.48
C GLN A 259 22.81 -41.26 26.02
N ALA A 260 22.07 -40.33 26.62
CA ALA A 260 21.99 -40.17 28.08
C ALA A 260 21.27 -41.32 28.78
N LEU A 261 20.34 -41.99 28.09
CA LEU A 261 19.63 -43.17 28.59
C LEU A 261 20.33 -44.47 28.21
N ALA A 262 20.87 -44.56 26.99
CA ALA A 262 21.54 -45.77 26.50
C ALA A 262 22.80 -46.10 27.31
N VAL A 263 23.60 -45.10 27.68
CA VAL A 263 24.87 -45.32 28.40
C VAL A 263 24.64 -45.94 29.79
N PRO A 264 23.82 -45.36 30.69
CA PRO A 264 23.50 -46.00 31.96
C PRO A 264 22.73 -47.31 31.79
N GLY A 265 21.79 -47.38 30.82
CA GLY A 265 21.00 -48.58 30.56
C GLY A 265 21.84 -49.78 30.12
N ALA A 266 22.81 -49.57 29.23
CA ALA A 266 23.74 -50.61 28.79
C ALA A 266 24.60 -51.13 29.95
N VAL A 267 25.04 -50.25 30.84
CA VAL A 267 25.83 -50.64 32.01
C VAL A 267 25.00 -51.45 33.01
N ILE A 268 23.76 -51.04 33.28
CA ILE A 268 22.82 -51.76 34.17
C ILE A 268 22.47 -53.16 33.59
N LEU A 269 22.22 -53.25 32.28
CA LEU A 269 21.98 -54.55 31.63
C LEU A 269 23.22 -55.45 31.69
N ALA A 270 24.39 -54.89 31.39
CA ALA A 270 25.65 -55.63 31.45
C ALA A 270 25.96 -56.15 32.86
N SER A 271 25.58 -55.41 33.91
CA SER A 271 25.73 -55.85 35.29
C SER A 271 24.69 -56.89 35.72
N ALA A 272 23.44 -56.78 35.24
CA ALA A 272 22.39 -57.75 35.55
C ALA A 272 22.65 -59.15 34.94
N PHE A 273 23.22 -59.22 33.73
CA PHE A 273 23.41 -60.50 33.02
C PHE A 273 24.63 -61.31 33.47
N ARG A 274 25.61 -60.72 34.18
CA ARG A 274 26.95 -61.34 34.28
C ARG A 274 27.21 -62.24 35.47
N GLY A 275 26.35 -62.28 36.49
CA GLY A 275 26.54 -63.14 37.67
C GLY A 275 27.75 -62.72 38.53
N ALA A 276 27.61 -62.86 39.85
CA ALA A 276 28.46 -62.23 40.85
C ALA A 276 29.86 -62.85 41.03
N ASP A 277 30.80 -62.54 40.15
CA ASP A 277 32.24 -62.66 40.45
C ASP A 277 32.75 -61.35 41.07
N LYS A 278 33.26 -61.40 42.32
CA LYS A 278 33.59 -60.20 43.14
C LYS A 278 34.52 -59.20 42.44
N GLY A 279 35.47 -59.67 41.62
CA GLY A 279 36.36 -58.79 40.85
C GLY A 279 35.68 -58.09 39.67
N ILE A 280 34.72 -58.77 39.04
CA ILE A 280 33.92 -58.26 37.91
C ILE A 280 32.88 -57.26 38.43
N SER A 281 32.29 -57.50 39.59
CA SER A 281 31.35 -56.58 40.25
C SER A 281 31.98 -55.22 40.58
N VAL A 282 33.23 -55.19 41.08
CA VAL A 282 33.93 -53.93 41.36
C VAL A 282 34.24 -53.15 40.08
N ALA A 283 34.68 -53.82 39.01
CA ALA A 283 34.93 -53.19 37.72
C ALA A 283 33.65 -52.58 37.11
N LEU A 284 32.52 -53.26 37.24
CA LEU A 284 31.21 -52.78 36.79
C LEU A 284 30.72 -51.57 37.59
N LEU A 285 30.93 -51.54 38.91
CA LEU A 285 30.63 -50.36 39.73
C LEU A 285 31.45 -49.14 39.30
N PHE A 286 32.77 -49.32 39.10
CA PHE A 286 33.63 -48.25 38.58
C PHE A 286 33.19 -47.77 37.19
N SER A 287 32.82 -48.70 36.30
CA SER A 287 32.30 -48.36 34.97
C SER A 287 30.98 -47.58 35.04
N THR A 288 30.08 -47.93 35.96
CA THR A 288 28.81 -47.23 36.19
C THR A 288 29.03 -45.81 36.69
N VAL A 289 29.92 -45.62 37.67
CA VAL A 289 30.26 -44.30 38.21
C VAL A 289 30.92 -43.42 37.13
N LEU A 290 31.83 -44.00 36.33
CA LEU A 290 32.47 -43.29 35.24
C LEU A 290 31.46 -42.89 34.15
N ALA A 291 30.59 -43.81 33.74
CA ALA A 291 29.53 -43.57 32.77
C ALA A 291 28.59 -42.45 33.22
N LEU A 292 28.17 -42.46 34.49
CA LEU A 292 27.33 -41.39 35.05
C LEU A 292 28.05 -40.05 35.10
N THR A 293 29.33 -40.05 35.45
CA THR A 293 30.15 -38.83 35.48
C THR A 293 30.26 -38.21 34.07
N ILE A 294 30.45 -39.05 33.04
CA ILE A 294 30.48 -38.61 31.64
C ILE A 294 29.12 -38.05 31.22
N VAL A 295 28.01 -38.73 31.55
CA VAL A 295 26.66 -38.28 31.22
C VAL A 295 26.32 -36.95 31.92
N PHE A 296 26.66 -36.78 33.21
CA PHE A 296 26.44 -35.51 33.92
C PHE A 296 27.32 -34.37 33.41
N SER A 297 28.58 -34.65 33.05
CA SER A 297 29.46 -33.67 32.41
C SER A 297 28.89 -33.23 31.05
N SER A 298 28.36 -34.18 30.27
CA SER A 298 27.72 -33.92 28.99
C SER A 298 26.44 -33.08 29.15
N LEU A 299 25.56 -33.41 30.11
CA LEU A 299 24.38 -32.62 30.47
C LEU A 299 24.76 -31.15 30.76
N LYS A 300 25.79 -30.94 31.59
CA LYS A 300 26.29 -29.61 31.92
C LYS A 300 26.86 -28.88 30.68
N SER A 301 27.55 -29.59 29.79
CA SER A 301 28.07 -29.04 28.54
C SER A 301 26.95 -28.60 27.60
N LYS A 302 25.88 -29.39 27.46
CA LYS A 302 24.70 -29.06 26.65
C LYS A 302 23.93 -27.86 27.19
N THR A 303 23.74 -27.75 28.52
CA THR A 303 23.18 -26.55 29.15
C THR A 303 23.99 -25.30 28.83
N LYS A 304 25.32 -25.39 28.84
CA LYS A 304 26.21 -24.28 28.44
C LYS A 304 26.09 -23.95 26.96
N PHE A 305 25.95 -24.96 26.09
CA PHE A 305 25.73 -24.75 24.67
C PHE A 305 24.42 -23.99 24.42
N ILE A 306 23.30 -24.47 24.98
CA ILE A 306 21.98 -23.80 24.85
C ILE A 306 22.07 -22.35 25.31
N THR A 307 22.71 -22.11 26.46
CA THR A 307 22.89 -20.75 26.98
C THR A 307 23.69 -19.89 26.01
N ARG A 308 24.79 -20.40 25.45
CA ARG A 308 25.62 -19.67 24.49
C ARG A 308 24.88 -19.35 23.19
N VAL A 309 24.13 -20.30 22.64
CA VAL A 309 23.37 -20.05 21.40
C VAL A 309 22.23 -19.07 21.67
N ALA A 310 21.53 -19.21 22.80
CA ALA A 310 20.51 -18.25 23.24
C ALA A 310 21.11 -16.83 23.40
N ASP A 311 22.22 -16.69 24.10
CA ASP A 311 22.90 -15.40 24.30
C ASP A 311 23.32 -14.77 22.96
N ASN A 312 23.82 -15.57 22.02
CA ASN A 312 24.19 -15.10 20.69
C ASN A 312 22.97 -14.61 19.89
N THR A 313 21.88 -15.37 19.89
CA THR A 313 20.64 -14.99 19.20
C THR A 313 20.00 -13.76 19.87
N LEU A 314 19.93 -13.71 21.19
CA LEU A 314 19.45 -12.54 21.95
C LEU A 314 20.31 -11.31 21.70
N THR A 315 21.63 -11.47 21.57
CA THR A 315 22.53 -10.36 21.22
C THR A 315 22.20 -9.82 19.82
N LYS A 316 22.02 -10.68 18.82
CA LYS A 316 21.58 -10.26 17.47
C LYS A 316 20.23 -9.53 17.51
N LEU A 317 19.23 -10.11 18.18
CA LEU A 317 17.90 -9.52 18.33
C LEU A 317 17.95 -8.16 19.06
N SER A 318 18.85 -7.99 20.03
CA SER A 318 19.07 -6.72 20.72
C SER A 318 19.68 -5.65 19.81
N ILE A 319 20.55 -6.04 18.87
CA ILE A 319 21.12 -5.14 17.86
C ILE A 319 20.01 -4.69 16.90
N TYR A 320 19.15 -5.61 16.46
CA TYR A 320 17.98 -5.29 15.65
C TYR A 320 17.03 -4.34 16.37
N LYS A 321 16.76 -4.58 17.67
CA LYS A 321 15.96 -3.69 18.52
C LYS A 321 16.54 -2.27 18.58
N LYS A 322 17.87 -2.14 18.71
CA LYS A 322 18.55 -0.84 18.70
C LYS A 322 18.43 -0.12 17.36
N ARG A 323 18.63 -0.83 16.24
CA ARG A 323 18.50 -0.26 14.88
C ARG A 323 17.07 0.19 14.55
N THR A 324 16.07 -0.46 15.16
CA THR A 324 14.66 -0.09 15.02
C THR A 324 14.34 1.28 15.64
N ALA A 325 15.16 1.78 16.58
CA ALA A 325 14.97 3.09 17.20
C ALA A 325 15.11 4.26 16.20
N ASP A 326 15.87 4.06 15.12
CA ASP A 326 16.15 5.09 14.10
C ASP A 326 15.02 5.22 13.05
N ILE A 327 13.98 4.37 13.14
CA ILE A 327 12.86 4.38 12.22
C ILE A 327 11.91 5.53 12.56
N LYS A 328 11.85 6.53 11.67
CA LYS A 328 10.98 7.72 11.83
C LYS A 328 9.47 7.43 11.80
N ASN A 329 9.06 6.29 11.24
CA ASN A 329 7.64 5.92 11.14
C ASN A 329 7.21 5.16 12.41
N THR A 330 6.34 5.79 13.21
CA THR A 330 5.86 5.26 14.50
C THR A 330 5.10 3.94 14.37
N PHE A 331 4.29 3.75 13.32
CA PHE A 331 3.50 2.53 13.13
C PHE A 331 4.39 1.33 12.77
N ALA A 332 5.32 1.54 11.84
CA ALA A 332 6.31 0.52 11.46
C ALA A 332 7.21 0.18 12.65
N GLN A 333 7.68 1.19 13.37
CA GLN A 333 8.51 1.02 14.57
C GLN A 333 7.82 0.17 15.64
N GLN A 334 6.53 0.44 15.93
CA GLN A 334 5.78 -0.31 16.93
C GLN A 334 5.60 -1.78 16.53
N THR A 335 5.22 -2.02 15.27
CA THR A 335 5.01 -3.39 14.75
C THR A 335 6.30 -4.20 14.77
N ILE A 336 7.43 -3.59 14.36
CA ILE A 336 8.76 -4.22 14.42
C ILE A 336 9.12 -4.56 15.86
N LEU A 337 8.93 -3.61 16.79
CA LEU A 337 9.23 -3.82 18.21
C LEU A 337 8.40 -4.95 18.81
N GLU A 338 7.11 -5.04 18.48
CA GLU A 338 6.24 -6.14 18.93
C GLU A 338 6.77 -7.50 18.44
N LYS A 339 7.11 -7.61 17.15
CA LYS A 339 7.68 -8.85 16.58
C LYS A 339 9.04 -9.21 17.17
N ILE A 340 9.94 -8.23 17.35
CA ILE A 340 11.23 -8.44 18.01
C ILE A 340 11.05 -8.89 19.46
N ASN A 341 10.14 -8.28 20.22
CA ASN A 341 9.87 -8.68 21.60
C ASN A 341 9.26 -10.08 21.67
N ALA A 342 8.38 -10.44 20.73
CA ALA A 342 7.84 -11.79 20.63
C ALA A 342 8.94 -12.83 20.32
N ALA A 343 9.87 -12.51 19.42
CA ALA A 343 11.01 -13.37 19.11
C ALA A 343 11.99 -13.52 20.28
N ILE A 344 12.31 -12.43 20.99
CA ILE A 344 13.11 -12.46 22.22
C ILE A 344 12.47 -13.40 23.23
N LYS A 345 11.17 -13.21 23.49
CA LYS A 345 10.43 -14.05 24.43
C LYS A 345 10.43 -15.51 24.00
N SER A 346 10.23 -15.81 22.71
CA SER A 346 10.26 -17.17 22.18
C SER A 346 11.62 -17.85 22.40
N VAL A 347 12.72 -17.13 22.21
CA VAL A 347 14.08 -17.66 22.45
C VAL A 347 14.32 -17.90 23.93
N GLU A 348 13.90 -16.97 24.81
CA GLU A 348 14.01 -17.11 26.26
C GLU A 348 13.20 -18.30 26.78
N ASP A 349 11.91 -18.38 26.43
CA ASP A 349 10.99 -19.44 26.84
C ASP A 349 11.52 -20.81 26.36
N THR A 350 11.93 -20.92 25.10
CA THR A 350 12.47 -22.17 24.54
C THR A 350 13.77 -22.56 25.24
N ALA A 351 14.68 -21.62 25.50
CA ALA A 351 15.92 -21.90 26.20
C ALA A 351 15.69 -22.37 27.64
N GLU A 352 14.73 -21.77 28.35
CA GLU A 352 14.34 -22.20 29.70
C GLU A 352 13.70 -23.59 29.70
N ASP A 353 12.76 -23.85 28.80
CA ASP A 353 12.09 -25.15 28.72
C ASP A 353 13.08 -26.27 28.37
N CYS A 354 14.01 -26.02 27.44
CA CYS A 354 15.08 -26.95 27.13
C CYS A 354 16.00 -27.23 28.34
N LYS A 355 16.35 -26.19 29.11
CA LYS A 355 17.13 -26.36 30.36
C LYS A 355 16.36 -27.17 31.40
N ARG A 356 15.05 -26.93 31.52
CA ARG A 356 14.16 -27.64 32.43
C ARG A 356 14.03 -29.11 32.06
N GLU A 357 13.94 -29.42 30.77
CA GLU A 357 13.95 -30.78 30.25
C GLU A 357 15.25 -31.53 30.56
N ILE A 358 16.40 -30.91 30.30
CA ILE A 358 17.72 -31.48 30.66
C ILE A 358 17.80 -31.77 32.16
N GLN A 359 17.24 -30.88 33.00
CA GLN A 359 17.21 -31.07 34.45
C GLN A 359 16.26 -32.22 34.87
N LYS A 360 15.09 -32.36 34.21
CA LYS A 360 14.19 -33.51 34.41
C LYS A 360 14.87 -34.81 34.03
N LEU A 361 15.57 -34.85 32.89
CA LEU A 361 16.34 -36.01 32.44
C LEU A 361 17.43 -36.37 33.45
N LYS A 362 18.17 -35.38 33.95
CA LYS A 362 19.18 -35.57 35.01
C LYS A 362 18.56 -36.23 36.25
N ASN A 363 17.43 -35.70 36.73
CA ASN A 363 16.74 -36.24 37.91
C ASN A 363 16.24 -37.66 37.66
N PHE A 364 15.71 -37.94 36.47
CA PHE A 364 15.27 -39.27 36.07
C PHE A 364 16.41 -40.30 36.08
N ILE A 365 17.57 -39.94 35.52
CA ILE A 365 18.77 -40.79 35.53
C ILE A 365 19.21 -41.09 36.98
N ILE A 366 19.19 -40.08 37.87
CA ILE A 366 19.52 -40.25 39.29
C ILE A 366 18.55 -41.23 39.95
N VAL A 367 17.24 -41.07 39.73
CA VAL A 367 16.22 -41.98 40.28
C VAL A 367 16.43 -43.40 39.78
N LEU A 368 16.60 -43.58 38.46
CA LEU A 368 16.78 -44.89 37.83
C LEU A 368 17.99 -45.64 38.41
N VAL A 369 19.13 -44.95 38.54
CA VAL A 369 20.34 -45.53 39.14
C VAL A 369 20.16 -45.81 40.63
N SER A 370 19.54 -44.89 41.37
CA SER A 370 19.32 -45.07 42.81
C SER A 370 18.41 -46.26 43.08
N THR A 371 17.33 -46.43 42.30
CA THR A 371 16.45 -47.60 42.36
C THR A 371 17.22 -48.88 42.04
N TYR A 372 18.06 -48.87 41.00
CA TYR A 372 18.90 -50.03 40.67
C TYR A 372 19.83 -50.42 41.84
N VAL A 373 20.53 -49.45 42.44
CA VAL A 373 21.43 -49.70 43.59
C VAL A 373 20.67 -50.24 44.80
N ILE A 374 19.50 -49.68 45.12
CA ILE A 374 18.66 -50.16 46.24
C ILE A 374 18.20 -51.60 45.99
N VAL A 375 17.72 -51.91 44.79
CA VAL A 375 17.29 -53.26 44.40
C VAL A 375 18.47 -54.22 44.46
N ALA A 376 19.63 -53.86 43.92
CA ALA A 376 20.84 -54.68 43.99
C ALA A 376 21.22 -55.02 45.43
N ILE A 377 21.25 -54.03 46.34
CA ILE A 377 21.59 -54.24 47.75
C ILE A 377 20.55 -55.10 48.48
N LEU A 378 19.25 -54.94 48.18
CA LEU A 378 18.18 -55.70 48.80
C LEU A 378 18.18 -57.18 48.37
N PHE A 379 18.49 -57.46 47.10
CA PHE A 379 18.49 -58.82 46.54
C PHE A 379 19.84 -59.54 46.64
N GLU A 380 20.96 -58.85 46.91
CA GLU A 380 22.26 -59.49 47.20
C GLU A 380 22.33 -60.07 48.63
N LYS A 381 21.31 -59.79 49.47
CA LYS A 381 21.18 -60.29 50.86
C LYS A 381 20.25 -61.51 51.02
N ILE A 382 19.65 -62.02 49.95
CA ILE A 382 18.89 -63.28 49.89
C ILE A 382 19.73 -64.26 49.08
#